data_AF-A0A949EF23-F1
#
_entry.id   AF-A0A949EF23-F1
#
_cell.length_a   1.000
_cell.length_b   1.000
_cell.length_c   1.000
_cell.angle_alpha   90.00
_cell.angle_beta   90.00
_cell.angle_gamma   90.00
#
_symmetry.space_group_name_H-M   'P 1'
#
loop_
_entity.id
_entity.type
_entity.pdbx_description
1 polymer ?
#
loop_
_entity_poly.entity_id
_entity_poly.type
_entity_poly.pdbx_seq_one_letter_code
_entity_poly.pdbx_strand_id
1 'polypeptide(L)'
;MANPLDTKEELFRQLRDFIDRMPSLSTTVTKVMEVCNQPNTSPNDLNRVIALDPVLTGHVLKLINSAYYSLPNQVTSLTRAIIMLGLNTVKNLALSTAVLGTIGKEKSQCFSMDTFWIHSICVGVTAKALAAEKKVAVTLREEYFVTGLLHDLGKIPLSNCFPEQYQQALDLADLQRCSLLRAEKMIFGFDHRLTGKMIGEKWQLNPAMIACLTHHHNPETVTEEKRGLVSTIALANLFANIYSIGSAGDIHQEVPVVDQIITTSGMEWSRVAALLGIVQEEIKKAQVFLQIAKE
;
A
#
# COMPACT_ATOMS: atom_id res chain seq x y z
N MET A 1 -27.76 -2.03 1.44
CA MET A 1 -27.86 -0.58 1.21
C MET A 1 -28.07 0.04 2.58
N ALA A 2 -27.12 0.87 3.02
CA ALA A 2 -27.22 1.58 4.29
C ALA A 2 -28.45 2.50 4.26
N ASN A 3 -29.19 2.55 5.36
CA ASN A 3 -30.37 3.41 5.49
C ASN A 3 -29.87 4.86 5.68
N PRO A 4 -30.47 5.90 5.06
CA PRO A 4 -30.09 7.30 5.26
C PRO A 4 -30.19 7.82 6.72
N LEU A 5 -30.57 6.96 7.67
CA LEU A 5 -30.62 7.22 9.12
C LEU A 5 -29.63 6.34 9.92
N ASP A 6 -28.72 5.61 9.29
CA ASP A 6 -27.76 4.77 10.01
C ASP A 6 -26.88 5.65 10.91
N THR A 7 -26.93 5.37 12.21
CA THR A 7 -26.09 6.07 13.18
C THR A 7 -24.62 5.75 12.90
N LYS A 8 -23.70 6.61 13.37
CA LYS A 8 -22.25 6.36 13.25
C LYS A 8 -21.83 5.00 13.84
N GLU A 9 -22.54 4.54 14.87
CA GLU A 9 -22.34 3.22 15.47
C GLU A 9 -22.77 2.08 14.54
N GLU A 10 -23.87 2.25 13.82
CA GLU A 10 -24.35 1.27 12.84
C GLU A 10 -23.41 1.18 11.64
N LEU A 11 -22.95 2.31 11.10
CA LEU A 11 -21.94 2.34 10.03
C LEU A 11 -20.65 1.61 10.46
N PHE A 12 -20.19 1.83 11.69
CA PHE A 12 -19.00 1.15 12.19
C PHE A 12 -19.21 -0.37 12.35
N ARG A 13 -20.41 -0.80 12.78
CA ARG A 13 -20.77 -2.22 12.86
C ARG A 13 -20.78 -2.87 11.47
N GLN A 14 -21.43 -2.22 10.49
CA GLN A 14 -21.46 -2.70 9.11
C GLN A 14 -20.05 -2.80 8.50
N LEU A 15 -19.18 -1.82 8.78
CA LEU A 15 -17.79 -1.86 8.34
C LEU A 15 -17.06 -3.08 8.95
N ARG A 16 -17.18 -3.29 10.26
CA ARG A 16 -16.56 -4.44 10.93
C ARG A 16 -17.03 -5.75 10.33
N ASP A 17 -18.32 -5.92 10.15
CA ASP A 17 -18.90 -7.12 9.54
C ASP A 17 -18.42 -7.35 8.11
N PHE A 18 -18.19 -6.28 7.33
CA PHE A 18 -17.61 -6.37 6.00
C PHE A 18 -16.16 -6.84 6.06
N ILE A 19 -15.33 -6.21 6.91
CA ILE A 19 -13.93 -6.61 7.09
C ILE A 19 -13.84 -8.06 7.59
N ASP A 20 -14.70 -8.49 8.51
CA ASP A 20 -14.75 -9.86 9.01
C ASP A 20 -15.09 -10.88 7.91
N ARG A 21 -15.92 -10.49 6.92
CA ARG A 21 -16.26 -11.30 5.74
C ARG A 21 -15.23 -11.28 4.62
N MET A 22 -14.29 -10.33 4.62
CA MET A 22 -13.22 -10.31 3.61
C MET A 22 -12.43 -11.62 3.64
N PRO A 23 -12.00 -12.13 2.46
CA PRO A 23 -11.12 -13.28 2.40
C PRO A 23 -9.85 -13.04 3.21
N SER A 24 -9.45 -14.06 3.97
CA SER A 24 -8.11 -14.10 4.55
C SER A 24 -7.06 -14.27 3.45
N LEU A 25 -5.83 -13.86 3.73
CA LEU A 25 -4.70 -14.22 2.87
C LEU A 25 -4.62 -15.74 2.72
N SER A 26 -4.17 -16.22 1.56
CA SER A 26 -4.02 -17.66 1.33
C SER A 26 -3.04 -18.25 2.35
N THR A 27 -3.22 -19.54 2.67
CA THR A 27 -2.32 -20.25 3.60
C THR A 27 -0.85 -20.16 3.15
N THR A 28 -0.60 -20.18 1.84
CA THR A 28 0.73 -19.97 1.25
C THR A 28 1.29 -18.61 1.63
N VAL A 29 0.52 -17.53 1.43
CA VAL A 29 0.99 -16.15 1.69
C VAL A 29 1.22 -15.94 3.18
N THR A 30 0.32 -16.40 4.04
CA THR A 30 0.53 -16.37 5.50
C THR A 30 1.82 -17.12 5.87
N LYS A 31 2.06 -18.30 5.28
CA LYS A 31 3.26 -19.07 5.57
C LYS A 31 4.54 -18.42 5.03
N VAL A 32 4.48 -17.75 3.89
CA VAL A 32 5.58 -16.92 3.35
C VAL A 32 5.92 -15.80 4.34
N MET A 33 4.91 -15.10 4.85
CA MET A 33 5.10 -14.03 5.85
C MET A 33 5.75 -14.57 7.13
N GLU A 34 5.26 -15.71 7.65
CA GLU A 34 5.83 -16.37 8.83
C GLU A 34 7.30 -16.76 8.61
N VAL A 35 7.60 -17.46 7.50
CA VAL A 35 8.95 -17.95 7.20
C VAL A 35 9.91 -16.78 7.02
N CYS A 36 9.55 -15.74 6.29
CA CYS A 36 10.44 -14.59 6.10
C CYS A 36 10.68 -13.74 7.35
N ASN A 37 9.88 -13.93 8.42
CA ASN A 37 10.12 -13.27 9.71
C ASN A 37 11.07 -14.06 10.63
N GLN A 38 11.47 -15.28 10.26
CA GLN A 38 12.45 -16.05 11.03
C GLN A 38 13.89 -15.59 10.72
N PRO A 39 14.75 -15.41 11.74
CA PRO A 39 16.08 -14.81 11.59
C PRO A 39 17.05 -15.63 10.73
N ASN A 40 16.82 -16.95 10.57
CA ASN A 40 17.72 -17.87 9.87
C ASN A 40 17.08 -18.47 8.60
N THR A 41 16.11 -17.78 8.00
CA THR A 41 15.42 -18.28 6.81
C THR A 41 16.35 -18.35 5.61
N SER A 42 16.34 -19.50 4.94
CA SER A 42 17.04 -19.69 3.67
C SER A 42 16.09 -19.54 2.48
N PRO A 43 16.63 -19.26 1.27
CA PRO A 43 15.86 -19.34 0.03
C PRO A 43 15.15 -20.69 -0.18
N ASN A 44 15.72 -21.79 0.34
CA ASN A 44 15.12 -23.11 0.23
C ASN A 44 13.90 -23.28 1.14
N ASP A 45 13.88 -22.64 2.31
CA ASP A 45 12.71 -22.67 3.21
C ASP A 45 11.54 -21.95 2.56
N LEU A 46 11.81 -20.82 1.92
CA LEU A 46 10.78 -20.09 1.17
C LEU A 46 10.32 -20.85 -0.08
N ASN A 47 11.24 -21.50 -0.80
CA ASN A 47 10.92 -22.36 -1.95
C ASN A 47 9.96 -23.50 -1.57
N ARG A 48 10.15 -24.15 -0.42
CA ARG A 48 9.26 -25.24 0.06
C ARG A 48 7.82 -24.79 0.25
N VAL A 49 7.62 -23.53 0.62
CA VAL A 49 6.29 -22.94 0.79
C VAL A 49 5.70 -22.54 -0.56
N ILE A 50 6.45 -21.77 -1.35
CA ILE A 50 5.96 -21.18 -2.61
C ILE A 50 5.73 -22.24 -3.69
N ALA A 51 6.56 -23.29 -3.75
CA ALA A 51 6.43 -24.35 -4.76
C ALA A 51 5.10 -25.12 -4.68
N LEU A 52 4.38 -25.03 -3.55
CA LEU A 52 3.05 -25.62 -3.38
C LEU A 52 1.93 -24.77 -4.00
N ASP A 53 2.25 -23.55 -4.43
CA ASP A 53 1.34 -22.58 -5.01
C ASP A 53 1.83 -22.22 -6.43
N PRO A 54 1.25 -22.85 -7.47
CA PRO A 54 1.65 -22.61 -8.85
C PRO A 54 1.45 -21.16 -9.29
N VAL A 55 0.44 -20.46 -8.75
CA VAL A 55 0.15 -19.06 -9.09
C VAL A 55 1.26 -18.17 -8.53
N LEU A 56 1.57 -18.31 -7.24
CA LEU A 56 2.65 -17.54 -6.62
C LEU A 56 4.02 -17.87 -7.23
N THR A 57 4.26 -19.14 -7.55
CA THR A 57 5.46 -19.57 -8.29
C THR A 57 5.57 -18.85 -9.64
N GLY A 58 4.48 -18.81 -10.40
CA GLY A 58 4.39 -18.09 -11.67
C GLY A 58 4.67 -16.60 -11.50
N HIS A 59 4.10 -15.96 -10.47
CA HIS A 59 4.35 -14.55 -10.18
C HIS A 59 5.82 -14.25 -9.89
N VAL A 60 6.48 -15.09 -9.07
CA VAL A 60 7.91 -14.93 -8.74
C VAL A 60 8.77 -15.06 -9.99
N LEU A 61 8.52 -16.08 -10.83
CA LEU A 61 9.25 -16.29 -12.08
C LEU A 61 8.99 -15.17 -13.10
N LYS A 62 7.75 -14.68 -13.21
CA LYS A 62 7.40 -13.57 -14.10
C LYS A 62 8.05 -12.26 -13.66
N LEU A 63 8.14 -12.01 -12.35
CA LEU A 63 8.82 -10.83 -11.82
C LEU A 63 10.32 -10.83 -12.19
N ILE A 64 11.07 -11.90 -11.86
CA ILE A 64 12.52 -11.94 -12.12
C ILE A 64 12.86 -11.91 -13.62
N ASN A 65 11.96 -12.43 -14.47
CA ASN A 65 12.13 -12.41 -15.92
C ASN A 65 11.57 -11.16 -16.60
N SER A 66 11.03 -10.20 -15.84
CA SER A 66 10.56 -8.94 -16.40
C SER A 66 11.73 -8.10 -16.91
N ALA A 67 11.42 -7.18 -17.84
CA ALA A 67 12.40 -6.21 -18.35
C ALA A 67 13.11 -5.41 -17.23
N TYR A 68 12.48 -5.30 -16.06
CA TYR A 68 13.03 -4.65 -14.87
C TYR A 68 14.42 -5.18 -14.49
N TYR A 69 14.59 -6.50 -14.47
CA TYR A 69 15.84 -7.12 -14.05
C TYR A 69 16.85 -7.29 -15.20
N SER A 70 16.45 -6.99 -16.45
CA SER A 70 17.32 -6.95 -17.64
C SER A 70 18.27 -8.16 -17.74
N LEU A 71 17.76 -9.36 -17.46
CA LEU A 71 18.58 -10.56 -17.42
C LEU A 71 18.87 -11.08 -18.85
N PRO A 72 20.11 -11.52 -19.13
CA PRO A 72 20.48 -12.03 -20.45
C PRO A 72 19.82 -13.38 -20.78
N ASN A 73 19.46 -14.16 -19.76
CA ASN A 73 18.83 -15.47 -19.89
C ASN A 73 17.66 -15.59 -18.93
N GLN A 74 16.62 -16.31 -19.34
CA GLN A 74 15.46 -16.59 -18.49
C GLN A 74 15.83 -17.45 -17.26
N VAL A 75 15.27 -17.09 -16.11
CA VAL A 75 15.34 -17.84 -14.87
C VAL A 75 14.13 -18.75 -14.78
N THR A 76 14.37 -20.06 -14.76
CA THR A 76 13.31 -21.10 -14.66
C THR A 76 13.27 -21.77 -13.29
N SER A 77 14.30 -21.61 -12.46
CA SER A 77 14.38 -22.18 -11.11
C SER A 77 13.83 -21.20 -10.08
N LEU A 78 12.86 -21.66 -9.29
CA LEU A 78 12.27 -20.87 -8.20
C LEU A 78 13.31 -20.53 -7.12
N THR A 79 14.13 -21.49 -6.67
CA THR A 79 15.22 -21.21 -5.72
C THR A 79 16.19 -20.15 -6.25
N ARG A 80 16.57 -20.23 -7.53
CA ARG A 80 17.44 -19.21 -8.15
C ARG A 80 16.77 -17.85 -8.19
N ALA A 81 15.48 -17.79 -8.54
CA ALA A 81 14.70 -16.57 -8.50
C ALA A 81 14.68 -15.95 -7.10
N ILE A 82 14.45 -16.75 -6.05
CA ILE A 82 14.43 -16.27 -4.66
C ILE A 82 15.80 -15.73 -4.23
N ILE A 83 16.91 -16.38 -4.63
CA ILE A 83 18.27 -15.89 -4.34
C ILE A 83 18.51 -14.53 -4.99
N MET A 84 18.13 -14.38 -6.25
CA MET A 84 18.37 -13.15 -7.03
C MET A 84 17.47 -11.99 -6.58
N LEU A 85 16.20 -12.28 -6.29
CA LEU A 85 15.23 -11.29 -5.82
C LEU A 85 15.47 -10.91 -4.35
N GLY A 86 15.90 -11.88 -3.54
CA GLY A 86 15.95 -11.78 -2.09
C GLY A 86 14.61 -12.12 -1.42
N LEU A 87 14.69 -12.58 -0.17
CA LEU A 87 13.52 -13.04 0.61
C LEU A 87 12.47 -11.94 0.79
N ASN A 88 12.89 -10.71 1.11
CA ASN A 88 11.97 -9.61 1.34
C ASN A 88 11.19 -9.23 0.08
N THR A 89 11.83 -9.21 -1.10
CA THR A 89 11.16 -8.96 -2.38
C THR A 89 10.09 -10.00 -2.66
N VAL A 90 10.39 -11.28 -2.42
CA VAL A 90 9.45 -12.38 -2.65
C VAL A 90 8.29 -12.33 -1.65
N LYS A 91 8.57 -12.09 -0.37
CA LYS A 91 7.55 -11.85 0.67
C LYS A 91 6.57 -10.76 0.26
N ASN A 92 7.14 -9.65 -0.20
CA ASN A 92 6.43 -8.45 -0.59
C ASN A 92 5.60 -8.64 -1.87
N LEU A 93 6.11 -9.41 -2.83
CA LEU A 93 5.36 -9.83 -4.01
C LEU A 93 4.17 -10.72 -3.62
N ALA A 94 4.38 -11.71 -2.76
CA ALA A 94 3.34 -12.60 -2.28
C ALA A 94 2.22 -11.81 -1.60
N LEU A 95 2.59 -10.88 -0.70
CA LEU A 95 1.62 -10.01 -0.05
C LEU A 95 0.87 -9.12 -1.06
N SER A 96 1.59 -8.39 -1.91
CA SER A 96 0.98 -7.46 -2.87
C SER A 96 0.02 -8.16 -3.83
N THR A 97 0.40 -9.32 -4.37
CA THR A 97 -0.44 -10.10 -5.28
C THR A 97 -1.67 -10.68 -4.58
N ALA A 98 -1.55 -11.10 -3.31
CA ALA A 98 -2.68 -11.56 -2.52
C ALA A 98 -3.68 -10.43 -2.22
N VAL A 99 -3.19 -9.24 -1.85
CA VAL A 99 -4.03 -8.06 -1.62
C VAL A 99 -4.74 -7.64 -2.90
N LEU A 100 -3.99 -7.50 -4.00
CA LEU A 100 -4.54 -7.12 -5.30
C LEU A 100 -5.53 -8.18 -5.84
N GLY A 101 -5.27 -9.46 -5.63
CA GLY A 101 -6.19 -10.54 -6.03
C GLY A 101 -7.47 -10.59 -5.20
N THR A 102 -7.43 -10.10 -3.96
CA THR A 102 -8.58 -10.08 -3.03
C THR A 102 -9.40 -8.79 -3.20
N ILE A 103 -8.76 -7.64 -3.05
CA ILE A 103 -9.42 -6.32 -3.05
C ILE A 103 -9.39 -5.68 -4.44
N GLY A 104 -8.34 -5.87 -5.22
CA GLY A 104 -8.19 -5.24 -6.54
C GLY A 104 -9.19 -5.72 -7.61
N LYS A 105 -9.90 -6.83 -7.35
CA LYS A 105 -11.03 -7.29 -8.18
C LYS A 105 -12.33 -6.58 -7.84
N GLU A 106 -12.44 -5.94 -6.68
CA GLU A 106 -13.60 -5.15 -6.33
C GLU A 106 -13.60 -3.85 -7.13
N LYS A 107 -14.76 -3.48 -7.65
CA LYS A 107 -14.95 -2.15 -8.25
C LYS A 107 -15.24 -1.19 -7.12
N SER A 108 -14.43 -0.14 -6.97
CA SER A 108 -14.87 1.05 -6.24
C SER A 108 -16.08 1.66 -6.94
N GLN A 109 -17.05 2.11 -6.15
CA GLN A 109 -18.24 2.78 -6.67
C GLN A 109 -18.05 4.29 -6.83
N CYS A 110 -17.02 4.85 -6.18
CA CYS A 110 -16.82 6.30 -6.08
C CYS A 110 -15.56 6.79 -6.80
N PHE A 111 -14.60 5.91 -7.11
CA PHE A 111 -13.35 6.29 -7.78
C PHE A 111 -12.84 5.20 -8.74
N SER A 112 -11.98 5.60 -9.68
CA SER A 112 -11.37 4.64 -10.62
C SER A 112 -10.31 3.79 -9.91
N MET A 113 -10.51 2.47 -9.94
CA MET A 113 -9.53 1.53 -9.40
C MET A 113 -8.19 1.60 -10.15
N ASP A 114 -8.19 1.91 -11.44
CA ASP A 114 -6.94 2.05 -12.19
C ASP A 114 -6.15 3.29 -11.74
N THR A 115 -6.81 4.43 -11.51
CA THR A 115 -6.12 5.63 -10.98
C THR A 115 -5.70 5.44 -9.53
N PHE A 116 -6.49 4.72 -8.73
CA PHE A 116 -6.14 4.35 -7.36
C PHE A 116 -4.85 3.52 -7.33
N TRP A 117 -4.77 2.47 -8.15
CA TRP A 117 -3.57 1.62 -8.17
C TRP A 117 -2.34 2.34 -8.74
N ILE A 118 -2.51 3.25 -9.71
CA ILE A 118 -1.43 4.12 -10.18
C ILE A 118 -0.90 5.00 -9.03
N HIS A 119 -1.80 5.58 -8.23
CA HIS A 119 -1.43 6.35 -7.04
C HIS A 119 -0.65 5.49 -6.05
N SER A 120 -1.19 4.34 -5.66
CA SER A 120 -0.53 3.40 -4.75
C SER A 120 0.86 2.97 -5.23
N ILE A 121 1.02 2.71 -6.54
CA ILE A 121 2.34 2.40 -7.12
C ILE A 121 3.27 3.60 -7.03
N CYS A 122 2.80 4.81 -7.37
CA CYS A 122 3.59 6.02 -7.25
C CYS A 122 4.10 6.17 -5.81
N VAL A 123 3.23 6.00 -4.81
CA VAL A 123 3.61 6.08 -3.39
C VAL A 123 4.65 5.01 -3.05
N GLY A 124 4.47 3.76 -3.48
CA GLY A 124 5.44 2.68 -3.25
C GLY A 124 6.81 2.97 -3.88
N VAL A 125 6.84 3.33 -5.17
CA VAL A 125 8.06 3.65 -5.92
C VAL A 125 8.79 4.83 -5.27
N THR A 126 8.07 5.91 -4.99
CA THR A 126 8.63 7.10 -4.35
C THR A 126 9.15 6.77 -2.95
N ALA A 127 8.42 6.00 -2.14
CA ALA A 127 8.86 5.62 -0.81
C ALA A 127 10.16 4.80 -0.83
N LYS A 128 10.31 3.88 -1.79
CA LYS A 128 11.54 3.10 -2.01
C LYS A 128 12.71 3.99 -2.41
N ALA A 129 12.49 4.95 -3.31
CA ALA A 129 13.50 5.92 -3.73
C ALA A 129 13.93 6.84 -2.57
N LEU A 130 12.97 7.36 -1.80
CA LEU A 130 13.23 8.16 -0.60
C LEU A 130 13.97 7.37 0.48
N ALA A 131 13.66 6.08 0.65
CA ALA A 131 14.42 5.20 1.54
C ALA A 131 15.88 5.05 1.09
N ALA A 132 16.13 4.99 -0.22
CA ALA A 132 17.49 4.97 -0.76
C ALA A 132 18.24 6.29 -0.48
N GLU A 133 17.59 7.44 -0.70
CA GLU A 133 18.13 8.77 -0.37
C GLU A 133 18.46 8.92 1.13
N LYS A 134 17.62 8.32 1.99
CA LYS A 134 17.83 8.23 3.45
C LYS A 134 18.88 7.20 3.87
N LYS A 135 19.54 6.54 2.93
CA LYS A 135 20.55 5.48 3.16
C LYS A 135 20.01 4.29 3.97
N VAL A 136 18.71 4.01 3.89
CA VAL A 136 18.13 2.78 4.44
C VAL A 136 18.80 1.57 3.76
N ALA A 137 19.10 0.52 4.53
CA ALA A 137 19.73 -0.69 4.03
C ALA A 137 18.92 -1.27 2.85
N VAL A 138 19.61 -1.71 1.79
CA VAL A 138 18.98 -2.21 0.55
C VAL A 138 17.96 -3.32 0.84
N THR A 139 18.27 -4.19 1.80
CA THR A 139 17.40 -5.31 2.22
C THR A 139 16.07 -4.87 2.82
N LEU A 140 15.95 -3.63 3.31
CA LEU A 140 14.74 -3.08 3.93
C LEU A 140 13.91 -2.21 2.97
N ARG A 141 14.47 -1.79 1.82
CA ARG A 141 13.80 -0.82 0.93
C ARG A 141 12.53 -1.36 0.27
N GLU A 142 12.45 -2.67 0.04
CA GLU A 142 11.24 -3.27 -0.53
C GLU A 142 10.03 -3.15 0.42
N GLU A 143 10.26 -3.10 1.73
CA GLU A 143 9.19 -2.89 2.70
C GLU A 143 8.56 -1.50 2.54
N TYR A 144 9.34 -0.48 2.18
CA TYR A 144 8.82 0.85 1.87
C TYR A 144 7.94 0.83 0.62
N PHE A 145 8.34 0.08 -0.41
CA PHE A 145 7.54 -0.07 -1.63
C PHE A 145 6.16 -0.67 -1.34
N VAL A 146 6.13 -1.83 -0.67
CA VAL A 146 4.86 -2.50 -0.38
C VAL A 146 4.03 -1.73 0.62
N THR A 147 4.63 -1.14 1.65
CA THR A 147 3.88 -0.29 2.58
C THR A 147 3.23 0.88 1.84
N GLY A 148 3.92 1.47 0.87
CA GLY A 148 3.38 2.55 0.04
C GLY A 148 2.27 2.08 -0.89
N LEU A 149 2.39 0.87 -1.45
CA LEU A 149 1.34 0.25 -2.25
C LEU A 149 0.05 0.03 -1.43
N LEU A 150 0.18 -0.31 -0.15
CA LEU A 150 -0.94 -0.70 0.71
C LEU A 150 -1.49 0.45 1.60
N HIS A 151 -0.88 1.62 1.59
CA HIS A 151 -1.15 2.68 2.59
C HIS A 151 -2.63 3.11 2.65
N ASP A 152 -3.29 3.15 1.48
CA ASP A 152 -4.64 3.66 1.28
C ASP A 152 -5.72 2.58 1.13
N LEU A 153 -5.39 1.31 1.40
CA LEU A 153 -6.33 0.18 1.18
C LEU A 153 -7.67 0.34 1.89
N GLY A 154 -7.69 1.06 3.02
CA GLY A 154 -8.92 1.30 3.77
C GLY A 154 -10.00 2.06 3.01
N LYS A 155 -9.64 2.79 1.94
CA LYS A 155 -10.60 3.53 1.11
C LYS A 155 -11.51 2.62 0.28
N ILE A 156 -11.02 1.44 -0.11
CA ILE A 156 -11.77 0.53 -0.99
C ILE A 156 -12.99 -0.05 -0.26
N PRO A 157 -12.87 -0.66 0.94
CA PRO A 157 -14.05 -1.09 1.69
C PRO A 157 -15.00 0.06 2.03
N LEU A 158 -14.50 1.26 2.34
CA LEU A 158 -15.37 2.40 2.63
C LEU A 158 -16.25 2.77 1.42
N SER A 159 -15.65 2.85 0.22
CA SER A 159 -16.40 3.11 -1.01
C SER A 159 -17.39 1.99 -1.35
N ASN A 160 -17.06 0.73 -1.03
CA ASN A 160 -17.90 -0.42 -1.37
C ASN A 160 -19.04 -0.64 -0.38
N CYS A 161 -18.79 -0.44 0.92
CA CYS A 161 -19.81 -0.58 1.97
C CYS A 161 -20.79 0.60 1.96
N PHE A 162 -20.28 1.81 1.73
CA PHE A 162 -21.01 3.05 1.93
C PHE A 162 -20.86 4.00 0.72
N PRO A 163 -21.25 3.58 -0.49
CA PRO A 163 -21.00 4.35 -1.70
C PRO A 163 -21.61 5.75 -1.66
N GLU A 164 -22.82 5.90 -1.11
CA GLU A 164 -23.49 7.20 -1.00
C GLU A 164 -22.77 8.13 -0.02
N GLN A 165 -22.46 7.64 1.18
CA GLN A 165 -21.75 8.41 2.21
C GLN A 165 -20.31 8.73 1.77
N TYR A 166 -19.65 7.82 1.08
CA TYR A 166 -18.30 8.06 0.58
C TYR A 166 -18.29 9.11 -0.53
N GLN A 167 -19.30 9.09 -1.42
CA GLN A 167 -19.48 10.18 -2.39
C GLN A 167 -19.76 11.51 -1.69
N GLN A 168 -20.58 11.53 -0.64
CA GLN A 168 -20.79 12.74 0.18
C GLN A 168 -19.48 13.25 0.81
N ALA A 169 -18.60 12.36 1.26
CA ALA A 169 -17.29 12.75 1.78
C ALA A 169 -16.39 13.37 0.70
N LEU A 170 -16.38 12.80 -0.51
CA LEU A 170 -15.66 13.38 -1.66
C LEU A 170 -16.21 14.78 -2.01
N ASP A 171 -17.52 14.91 -2.13
CA ASP A 171 -18.19 16.18 -2.46
C ASP A 171 -17.94 17.23 -1.38
N LEU A 172 -17.99 16.83 -0.10
CA LEU A 172 -17.71 17.70 1.04
C LEU A 172 -16.25 18.18 1.06
N ALA A 173 -15.30 17.27 0.79
CA ALA A 173 -13.89 17.60 0.71
C ALA A 173 -13.63 18.65 -0.38
N ASP A 174 -14.25 18.51 -1.55
CA ASP A 174 -14.10 19.47 -2.64
C ASP A 174 -14.79 20.81 -2.34
N LEU A 175 -16.04 20.77 -1.84
CA LEU A 175 -16.81 21.95 -1.48
C LEU A 175 -16.13 22.80 -0.41
N GLN A 176 -15.57 22.15 0.62
CA GLN A 176 -14.90 22.83 1.73
C GLN A 176 -13.39 23.04 1.51
N ARG A 177 -12.83 22.55 0.40
CA ARG A 177 -11.39 22.56 0.12
C ARG A 177 -10.58 21.98 1.28
N CYS A 178 -11.04 20.87 1.85
CA CYS A 178 -10.41 20.20 2.99
C CYS A 178 -9.96 18.78 2.63
N SER A 179 -9.12 18.17 3.47
CA SER A 179 -8.65 16.81 3.22
C SER A 179 -9.81 15.80 3.19
N LEU A 180 -9.71 14.76 2.36
CA LEU A 180 -10.69 13.68 2.35
C LEU A 180 -10.79 13.02 3.73
N LEU A 181 -9.65 12.88 4.41
CA LEU A 181 -9.57 12.41 5.79
C LEU A 181 -10.51 13.18 6.74
N ARG A 182 -10.54 14.51 6.64
CA ARG A 182 -11.43 15.34 7.46
C ARG A 182 -12.89 15.14 7.08
N ALA A 183 -13.19 15.09 5.78
CA ALA A 183 -14.55 14.87 5.30
C ALA A 183 -15.10 13.50 5.72
N GLU A 184 -14.29 12.44 5.62
CA GLU A 184 -14.64 11.09 6.09
C GLU A 184 -15.02 11.11 7.58
N LYS A 185 -14.21 11.74 8.44
CA LYS A 185 -14.53 11.86 9.87
C LYS A 185 -15.84 12.60 10.13
N MET A 186 -16.15 13.61 9.33
CA MET A 186 -17.40 14.37 9.48
C MET A 186 -18.61 13.49 9.14
N ILE A 187 -18.54 12.78 8.01
CA ILE A 187 -19.62 11.92 7.50
C ILE A 187 -19.76 10.63 8.32
N PHE A 188 -18.69 9.84 8.44
CA PHE A 188 -18.71 8.52 9.06
C PHE A 188 -18.49 8.53 10.57
N GLY A 189 -17.72 9.50 11.09
CA GLY A 189 -17.16 9.44 12.45
C GLY A 189 -15.87 8.62 12.58
N PHE A 190 -15.48 7.94 11.50
CA PHE A 190 -14.20 7.24 11.34
C PHE A 190 -13.63 7.56 9.95
N ASP A 191 -12.49 6.98 9.61
CA ASP A 191 -11.77 7.27 8.37
C ASP A 191 -11.11 6.03 7.76
N HIS A 192 -10.54 6.18 6.57
CA HIS A 192 -9.87 5.07 5.88
C HIS A 192 -8.68 4.51 6.66
N ARG A 193 -8.07 5.26 7.58
CA ARG A 193 -6.93 4.78 8.38
C ARG A 193 -7.37 3.74 9.39
N LEU A 194 -8.55 3.94 10.02
CA LEU A 194 -9.15 2.93 10.89
C LEU A 194 -9.46 1.65 10.09
N THR A 195 -10.03 1.81 8.90
CA THR A 195 -10.33 0.67 8.01
C THR A 195 -9.06 -0.07 7.60
N GLY A 196 -8.01 0.66 7.21
CA GLY A 196 -6.70 0.10 6.88
C GLY A 196 -6.07 -0.63 8.07
N LYS A 197 -6.17 -0.08 9.28
CA LYS A 197 -5.75 -0.76 10.51
C LYS A 197 -6.46 -2.10 10.70
N MET A 198 -7.78 -2.13 10.58
CA MET A 198 -8.59 -3.35 10.74
C MET A 198 -8.21 -4.41 9.70
N ILE A 199 -7.97 -4.02 8.44
CA ILE A 199 -7.45 -4.92 7.40
C ILE A 199 -6.07 -5.46 7.80
N GLY A 200 -5.17 -4.57 8.22
CA GLY A 200 -3.81 -4.95 8.60
C GLY A 200 -3.77 -5.94 9.76
N GLU A 201 -4.63 -5.75 10.76
CA GLU A 201 -4.79 -6.66 11.91
C GLU A 201 -5.37 -8.01 11.47
N LYS A 202 -6.44 -8.02 10.66
CA LYS A 202 -7.04 -9.25 10.12
C LYS A 202 -6.02 -10.09 9.33
N TRP A 203 -5.21 -9.43 8.52
CA TRP A 203 -4.19 -10.06 7.69
C TRP A 203 -2.85 -10.29 8.41
N GLN A 204 -2.78 -9.97 9.70
CA GLN A 204 -1.58 -10.15 10.53
C GLN A 204 -0.33 -9.51 9.92
N LEU A 205 -0.50 -8.32 9.32
CA LEU A 205 0.61 -7.55 8.78
C LEU A 205 1.55 -7.14 9.91
N ASN A 206 2.80 -6.84 9.56
CA ASN A 206 3.76 -6.49 10.59
C ASN A 206 3.39 -5.15 11.28
N PRO A 207 3.85 -4.93 12.52
CA PRO A 207 3.46 -3.74 13.29
C PRO A 207 3.87 -2.39 12.69
N ALA A 208 4.86 -2.37 11.79
CA ALA A 208 5.32 -1.16 11.11
C ALA A 208 4.38 -0.80 9.94
N MET A 209 3.94 -1.80 9.16
CA MET A 209 2.91 -1.65 8.13
C MET A 209 1.58 -1.18 8.72
N ILE A 210 1.09 -1.84 9.80
CA ILE A 210 -0.16 -1.44 10.47
C ILE A 210 -0.07 0.01 10.96
N ALA A 211 1.08 0.41 11.53
CA ALA A 211 1.29 1.79 11.96
C ALA A 211 1.25 2.77 10.77
N CYS A 212 1.77 2.38 9.62
CA CYS A 212 1.67 3.21 8.43
C CYS A 212 0.23 3.39 7.94
N LEU A 213 -0.54 2.30 7.80
CA LEU A 213 -1.95 2.35 7.41
C LEU A 213 -2.76 3.24 8.38
N THR A 214 -2.37 3.28 9.65
CA THR A 214 -3.05 4.06 10.70
C THR A 214 -2.60 5.53 10.77
N HIS A 215 -1.32 5.83 10.51
CA HIS A 215 -0.71 7.12 10.86
C HIS A 215 -0.02 7.87 9.71
N HIS A 216 -0.12 7.43 8.46
CA HIS A 216 0.56 8.08 7.33
C HIS A 216 0.12 9.54 7.07
N HIS A 217 -1.03 9.98 7.59
CA HIS A 217 -1.42 11.40 7.58
C HIS A 217 -0.91 12.21 8.80
N ASN A 218 -0.38 11.55 9.83
CA ASN A 218 0.11 12.15 11.08
C ASN A 218 1.35 11.39 11.60
N PRO A 219 2.46 11.35 10.83
CA PRO A 219 3.63 10.53 11.14
C PRO A 219 4.34 10.87 12.46
N GLU A 220 4.10 12.05 13.04
CA GLU A 220 4.61 12.48 14.34
C GLU A 220 4.01 11.68 15.51
N THR A 221 2.83 11.09 15.32
CA THR A 221 2.08 10.39 16.38
C THR A 221 2.60 8.98 16.66
N VAL A 222 3.52 8.46 15.85
CA VAL A 222 4.13 7.15 16.06
C VAL A 222 5.43 7.21 16.85
N THR A 223 5.83 6.06 17.39
CA THR A 223 7.12 5.88 18.06
C THR A 223 8.30 6.17 17.14
N GLU A 224 9.44 6.54 17.71
CA GLU A 224 10.66 6.84 16.95
C GLU A 224 11.07 5.69 16.02
N GLU A 225 10.98 4.45 16.52
CA GLU A 225 11.28 3.22 15.78
C GLU A 225 10.48 3.13 14.46
N LYS A 226 9.21 3.53 14.46
CA LYS A 226 8.32 3.42 13.29
C LYS A 226 8.31 4.69 12.44
N ARG A 227 8.71 5.83 13.01
CA ARG A 227 8.64 7.15 12.36
C ARG A 227 9.40 7.19 11.03
N GLY A 228 10.52 6.49 10.92
CA GLY A 228 11.29 6.42 9.68
C GLY A 228 10.49 5.89 8.50
N LEU A 229 9.76 4.79 8.67
CA LEU A 229 8.88 4.22 7.65
C LEU A 229 7.67 5.13 7.42
N VAL A 230 6.91 5.44 8.48
CA VAL A 230 5.63 6.16 8.37
C VAL A 230 5.79 7.56 7.75
N SER A 231 6.80 8.32 8.17
CA SER A 231 7.08 9.66 7.58
C SER A 231 7.53 9.59 6.12
N THR A 232 8.20 8.52 5.72
CA THR A 232 8.63 8.34 4.33
C THR A 232 7.44 8.01 3.43
N ILE A 233 6.49 7.21 3.92
CA ILE A 233 5.24 6.91 3.21
C ILE A 233 4.35 8.15 3.14
N ALA A 234 4.24 8.91 4.24
CA ALA A 234 3.52 10.19 4.26
C ALA A 234 4.06 11.15 3.20
N LEU A 235 5.38 11.29 3.11
CA LEU A 235 6.03 12.15 2.14
C LEU A 235 5.87 11.64 0.69
N ALA A 236 5.91 10.33 0.48
CA ALA A 236 5.64 9.73 -0.82
C ALA A 236 4.18 9.89 -1.27
N ASN A 237 3.22 9.84 -0.34
CA ASN A 237 1.81 10.12 -0.61
C ASN A 237 1.62 11.60 -1.01
N LEU A 238 2.23 12.52 -0.25
CA LEU A 238 2.24 13.94 -0.59
C LEU A 238 2.82 14.20 -1.99
N PHE A 239 3.92 13.53 -2.33
CA PHE A 239 4.51 13.56 -3.67
C PHE A 239 3.52 13.13 -4.76
N ALA A 240 2.86 11.99 -4.59
CA ALA A 240 1.89 11.49 -5.57
C ALA A 240 0.73 12.47 -5.77
N ASN A 241 0.21 13.04 -4.69
CA ASN A 241 -0.88 14.02 -4.72
C ASN A 241 -0.46 15.35 -5.39
N ILE A 242 0.69 15.92 -5.02
CA ILE A 242 1.18 17.19 -5.61
C ILE A 242 1.42 17.06 -7.11
N TYR A 243 1.99 15.93 -7.55
CA TYR A 243 2.22 15.69 -8.98
C TYR A 243 1.01 15.07 -9.70
N SER A 244 -0.11 14.85 -9.01
CA SER A 244 -1.34 14.27 -9.55
C SER A 244 -1.11 12.96 -10.33
N ILE A 245 -0.26 12.09 -9.78
CA ILE A 245 0.07 10.80 -10.39
C ILE A 245 -0.90 9.73 -9.87
N GLY A 246 -1.96 9.47 -10.64
CA GLY A 246 -3.08 8.66 -10.16
C GLY A 246 -4.00 9.48 -9.26
N SER A 247 -4.92 8.81 -8.55
CA SER A 247 -5.77 9.51 -7.56
C SER A 247 -6.29 8.57 -6.46
N ALA A 248 -5.96 8.97 -5.22
CA ALA A 248 -6.50 8.56 -3.93
C ALA A 248 -7.90 9.09 -3.54
N GLY A 249 -8.44 10.07 -4.29
CA GLY A 249 -9.52 10.96 -3.82
C GLY A 249 -9.06 12.15 -2.96
N ASP A 250 -7.76 12.25 -2.62
CA ASP A 250 -7.18 13.35 -1.83
C ASP A 250 -6.76 14.54 -2.69
N ILE A 251 -7.74 15.24 -3.26
CA ILE A 251 -7.48 16.40 -4.15
C ILE A 251 -6.90 17.59 -3.36
N HIS A 252 -7.35 17.78 -2.12
CA HIS A 252 -6.98 18.94 -1.30
C HIS A 252 -6.08 18.52 -0.14
N GLN A 253 -4.93 19.19 -0.02
CA GLN A 253 -3.98 19.01 1.08
C GLN A 253 -4.01 20.24 1.98
N GLU A 254 -4.07 20.03 3.28
CA GLU A 254 -4.06 21.12 4.26
C GLU A 254 -2.61 21.56 4.49
N VAL A 255 -2.29 22.83 4.23
CA VAL A 255 -0.91 23.37 4.32
C VAL A 255 -0.20 23.02 5.64
N PRO A 256 -0.82 23.14 6.83
CA PRO A 256 -0.15 22.75 8.08
C PRO A 256 0.26 21.27 8.12
N VAL A 257 -0.51 20.38 7.50
CA VAL A 257 -0.21 18.94 7.43
C VAL A 257 0.97 18.70 6.49
N VAL A 258 1.02 19.42 5.37
CA VAL A 258 2.13 19.36 4.41
C VAL A 258 3.46 19.74 5.08
N ASP A 259 3.48 20.88 5.75
CA ASP A 259 4.68 21.38 6.45
C ASP A 259 5.14 20.40 7.55
N GLN A 260 4.18 19.81 8.26
CA GLN A 260 4.45 18.84 9.31
C GLN A 260 5.04 17.53 8.76
N ILE A 261 4.52 17.02 7.63
CA ILE A 261 5.05 15.81 6.98
C ILE A 261 6.48 16.05 6.51
N ILE A 262 6.74 17.17 5.83
CA ILE A 262 8.08 17.54 5.34
C ILE A 262 9.06 17.61 6.52
N THR A 263 8.70 18.35 7.57
CA THR A 263 9.51 18.50 8.79
C THR A 263 9.80 17.15 9.45
N THR A 264 8.77 16.33 9.66
CA THR A 264 8.89 15.02 10.33
C THR A 264 9.72 14.03 9.51
N SER A 265 9.70 14.16 8.19
CA SER A 265 10.47 13.30 7.29
C SER A 265 11.97 13.58 7.32
N GLY A 266 12.38 14.78 7.76
CA GLY A 266 13.77 15.25 7.74
C GLY A 266 14.33 15.45 6.33
N MET A 267 13.48 15.66 5.33
CA MET A 267 13.88 15.87 3.93
C MET A 267 13.32 17.17 3.37
N GLU A 268 14.18 17.92 2.70
CA GLU A 268 13.80 19.10 1.92
C GLU A 268 12.97 18.70 0.70
N TRP A 269 11.88 19.43 0.44
CA TRP A 269 10.99 19.14 -0.70
C TRP A 269 11.72 19.17 -2.04
N SER A 270 12.72 20.04 -2.21
CA SER A 270 13.54 20.11 -3.42
C SER A 270 14.23 18.77 -3.76
N ARG A 271 14.67 18.02 -2.75
CA ARG A 271 15.25 16.68 -2.92
C ARG A 271 14.20 15.64 -3.29
N VAL A 272 13.01 15.75 -2.72
CA VAL A 272 11.88 14.87 -3.04
C VAL A 272 11.43 15.13 -4.49
N ALA A 273 11.26 16.39 -4.87
CA ALA A 273 10.88 16.83 -6.21
C ALA A 273 11.88 16.37 -7.29
N ALA A 274 13.18 16.35 -6.97
CA ALA A 274 14.22 15.86 -7.87
C ALA A 274 14.06 14.38 -8.27
N LEU A 275 13.29 13.60 -7.51
CA LEU A 275 13.03 12.19 -7.83
C LEU A 275 11.99 11.99 -8.93
N LEU A 276 11.29 13.04 -9.40
CA LEU A 276 10.18 12.91 -10.33
C LEU A 276 10.51 12.12 -11.60
N GLY A 277 11.64 12.42 -12.24
CA GLY A 277 12.04 11.70 -13.46
C GLY A 277 12.25 10.21 -13.22
N ILE A 278 12.96 9.87 -12.14
CA ILE A 278 13.23 8.47 -11.75
C ILE A 278 11.92 7.76 -11.39
N VAL A 279 11.07 8.40 -10.59
CA VAL A 279 9.78 7.84 -10.17
C VAL A 279 8.90 7.55 -11.38
N GLN A 280 8.80 8.46 -12.35
CA GLN A 280 8.00 8.24 -13.56
C GLN A 280 8.49 7.05 -14.39
N GLU A 281 9.81 6.85 -14.48
CA GLU A 281 10.38 5.69 -15.17
C GLU A 281 10.08 4.39 -14.39
N GLU A 282 10.28 4.40 -13.08
CA GLU A 282 10.05 3.26 -12.21
C GLU A 282 8.57 2.87 -12.11
N ILE A 283 7.63 3.82 -12.19
CA ILE A 283 6.19 3.53 -12.28
C ILE A 283 5.87 2.68 -13.52
N LYS A 284 6.43 3.02 -14.69
CA LYS A 284 6.22 2.26 -15.93
C LYS A 284 6.69 0.81 -15.78
N LYS A 285 7.81 0.61 -15.08
CA LYS A 285 8.33 -0.73 -14.77
C LYS A 285 7.44 -1.44 -13.74
N ALA A 286 6.99 -0.71 -12.72
CA ALA A 286 6.18 -1.25 -11.63
C ALA A 286 4.74 -1.58 -12.06
N GLN A 287 4.23 -1.04 -13.17
CA GLN A 287 2.93 -1.44 -13.73
C GLN A 287 2.85 -2.94 -14.04
N VAL A 288 3.99 -3.60 -14.27
CA VAL A 288 4.03 -5.07 -14.42
C VAL A 288 3.47 -5.77 -13.18
N PHE A 289 3.60 -5.20 -11.98
CA PHE A 289 3.03 -5.77 -10.75
C PHE A 289 1.50 -5.81 -10.80
N LEU A 290 0.83 -4.78 -11.36
CA LEU A 290 -0.63 -4.79 -11.52
C LEU A 290 -1.07 -5.82 -12.55
N GLN A 291 -0.31 -6.00 -13.62
CA GLN A 291 -0.61 -7.01 -14.63
C GLN A 291 -0.48 -8.41 -14.04
N ILE A 292 0.62 -8.68 -13.33
CA ILE A 292 0.84 -9.97 -12.66
C ILE A 292 -0.28 -10.26 -11.67
N ALA A 293 -0.74 -9.28 -10.89
CA ALA A 293 -1.76 -9.52 -9.89
C ALA A 293 -3.21 -9.60 -10.42
N LYS A 294 -3.45 -9.17 -11.67
CA LYS A 294 -4.76 -9.21 -12.33
C LYS A 294 -5.00 -10.51 -13.13
N GLU A 295 -3.95 -11.26 -13.43
CA GLU A 295 -3.97 -12.57 -14.10
C GLU A 295 -4.23 -13.72 -13.12
#